data_AF-A0A0B2PTW4-F1
#
_entry.id   AF-A0A0B2PTW4-F1
#
_cell.length_a   1.000
_cell.length_b   1.000
_cell.length_c   1.000
_cell.angle_alpha   90.00
_cell.angle_beta   90.00
_cell.angle_gamma   90.00
#
_symmetry.space_group_name_H-M   'P 1'
#
loop_
_entity.id
_entity.type
_entity.pdbx_description
1 polymer ?
#
loop_
_entity_poly.entity_id
_entity_poly.type
_entity_poly.pdbx_seq_one_letter_code
_entity_poly.pdbx_strand_id
1 'polypeptide(L)'
;MRGIQAEFKTLRKLVRARIHRTAVVVPFEVFSNVEFLHIDWIRSIHHEAYVPEFQNLTHIEFGYLDLERACERLKLLKVLEQCPKIEIAVIDQELCADDEGAEDWSYPQSVPGCISLQLKKCRLTNYVGSNDEFQFARNIMQNASHLQTMTICTNTSSNEAEKRIMIEIISLCTRDLQLVNFHLNSLDLSGCK
;
A
#
# COMPACT_ATOMS: atom_id res chain seq x y z
N MET A 1 28.36 3.54 24.99
CA MET A 1 28.86 4.13 23.73
C MET A 1 27.86 5.16 23.27
N ARG A 2 28.25 6.43 23.11
CA ARG A 2 27.37 7.46 22.53
C ARG A 2 27.34 7.22 21.02
N GLY A 3 26.20 6.80 20.49
CA GLY A 3 26.00 6.65 19.05
C GLY A 3 26.17 8.01 18.39
N ILE A 4 26.95 8.04 17.31
CA ILE A 4 27.06 9.23 16.46
C ILE A 4 25.67 9.47 15.88
N GLN A 5 24.98 10.51 16.36
CA GLN A 5 23.71 10.94 15.81
C GLN A 5 24.03 11.71 14.52
N ALA A 6 24.04 11.01 13.39
CA ALA A 6 24.19 11.65 12.09
C ALA A 6 22.96 12.54 11.85
N GLU A 7 23.15 13.85 11.80
CA GLU A 7 22.10 14.77 11.36
C GLU A 7 21.90 14.59 9.85
N PHE A 8 20.80 13.97 9.45
CA PHE A 8 20.41 13.93 8.06
C PHE A 8 19.98 15.33 7.62
N LYS A 9 20.77 15.96 6.74
CA LYS A 9 20.34 17.21 6.09
C LYS A 9 19.12 16.90 5.23
N THR A 10 18.01 17.59 5.49
CA THR A 10 16.80 17.49 4.66
C THR A 10 17.13 17.80 3.21
N LEU A 11 16.80 16.88 2.30
CA LEU A 11 17.07 17.03 0.87
C LEU A 11 15.96 17.88 0.23
N ARG A 12 15.99 19.19 0.45
CA ARG A 12 14.90 20.13 0.09
C ARG A 12 14.52 20.17 -1.40
N LYS A 13 15.40 19.70 -2.29
CA LYS A 13 15.13 19.61 -3.75
C LYS A 13 14.72 18.21 -4.20
N LEU A 14 14.63 17.25 -3.27
CA LEU A 14 14.23 15.88 -3.58
C LEU A 14 12.72 15.83 -3.78
N VAL A 15 12.31 15.56 -5.01
CA VAL A 15 10.89 15.45 -5.40
C VAL A 15 10.44 13.99 -5.48
N ARG A 16 11.37 13.07 -5.74
CA ARG A 16 11.09 11.64 -5.87
C ARG A 16 12.12 10.84 -5.08
N ALA A 17 11.67 9.90 -4.28
CA ALA A 17 12.54 8.97 -3.56
C ALA A 17 12.15 7.52 -3.86
N ARG A 18 13.15 6.67 -4.05
CA ARG A 18 12.98 5.21 -4.08
C ARG A 18 13.96 4.60 -3.09
N ILE A 19 13.42 3.84 -2.13
CA ILE A 19 14.18 3.25 -1.05
C ILE A 19 14.02 1.74 -1.15
N HIS A 20 15.04 1.11 -1.73
CA HIS A 20 15.14 -0.33 -1.83
C HIS A 20 16.12 -0.84 -0.80
N ARG A 21 15.78 -1.96 -0.14
CA ARG A 21 16.67 -2.80 0.69
C ARG A 21 17.82 -2.04 1.34
N THR A 22 17.53 -1.17 2.30
CA THR A 22 18.57 -0.41 2.98
C THR A 22 19.10 -1.18 4.18
N ALA A 23 20.41 -1.43 4.23
CA ALA A 23 21.08 -1.96 5.43
C ALA A 23 21.12 -0.96 6.60
N VAL A 24 20.66 0.27 6.36
CA VAL A 24 20.63 1.39 7.31
C VAL A 24 19.24 1.99 7.31
N VAL A 25 18.70 2.26 8.50
CA VAL A 25 17.42 2.95 8.67
C VAL A 25 17.58 4.39 8.21
N VAL A 26 16.77 4.83 7.25
CA VAL A 26 16.71 6.22 6.85
C VAL A 26 15.49 6.88 7.50
N PRO A 27 15.66 7.93 8.31
CA PRO A 27 14.53 8.62 8.94
C PRO A 27 13.59 9.22 7.90
N PHE A 28 12.27 9.17 8.15
CA PHE A 28 11.27 9.65 7.19
C PHE A 28 11.35 11.17 6.93
N GLU A 29 11.92 11.94 7.86
CA GLU A 29 12.10 13.39 7.76
C GLU A 29 12.93 13.78 6.54
N VAL A 30 13.82 12.89 6.08
CA VAL A 30 14.61 13.07 4.86
C VAL A 30 13.73 13.20 3.63
N PHE A 31 12.55 12.59 3.65
CA PHE A 31 11.61 12.50 2.53
C PHE A 31 10.39 13.41 2.67
N SER A 32 10.30 14.24 3.71
CA SER A 32 9.15 15.12 4.00
C SER A 32 8.69 16.02 2.84
N ASN A 33 9.58 16.34 1.89
CA ASN A 33 9.26 17.23 0.76
C ASN A 33 8.92 16.49 -0.55
N VAL A 34 8.99 15.16 -0.60
CA VAL A 34 8.84 14.41 -1.86
C VAL A 34 7.37 14.35 -2.30
N GLU A 35 7.16 14.36 -3.62
CA GLU A 35 5.86 14.13 -4.25
C GLU A 35 5.62 12.65 -4.55
N PHE A 36 6.71 11.88 -4.73
CA PHE A 36 6.70 10.44 -4.94
C PHE A 36 7.63 9.73 -3.97
N LEU A 37 7.14 8.67 -3.32
CA LEU A 37 7.93 7.81 -2.44
C LEU A 37 7.65 6.34 -2.74
N HIS A 38 8.71 5.57 -2.99
CA HIS A 38 8.68 4.12 -2.94
C HIS A 38 9.50 3.64 -1.74
N ILE A 39 8.97 2.70 -0.96
CA ILE A 39 9.66 2.10 0.18
C ILE A 39 9.41 0.58 0.27
N ASP A 40 10.48 -0.20 0.41
CA ASP A 40 10.39 -1.62 0.76
C ASP A 40 9.98 -1.77 2.25
N TRP A 41 8.70 -2.02 2.50
CA TRP A 41 8.01 -1.90 3.78
C TRP A 41 8.52 -2.83 4.89
N ILE A 42 8.46 -4.16 4.70
CA ILE A 42 8.84 -5.17 5.72
C ILE A 42 10.28 -5.02 6.20
N ARG A 43 11.15 -4.37 5.42
CA ARG A 43 12.59 -4.27 5.69
C ARG A 43 13.07 -2.87 6.08
N SER A 44 12.19 -1.85 6.05
CA SER A 44 12.61 -0.46 6.23
C SER A 44 11.95 0.28 7.40
N ILE A 45 10.91 -0.28 8.05
CA ILE A 45 10.14 0.42 9.08
C ILE A 45 10.29 -0.25 10.44
N HIS A 46 10.91 0.46 11.39
CA HIS A 46 10.82 0.10 12.80
C HIS A 46 9.47 0.52 13.38
N HIS A 47 8.91 -0.32 14.25
CA HIS A 47 7.61 -0.09 14.92
C HIS A 47 7.51 1.25 15.68
N GLU A 48 8.63 1.91 15.98
CA GLU A 48 8.72 3.13 16.78
C GLU A 48 9.22 4.35 15.98
N ALA A 49 9.40 4.23 14.66
CA ALA A 49 9.87 5.36 13.86
C ALA A 49 8.79 6.45 13.78
N TYR A 50 9.17 7.69 14.12
CA TYR A 50 8.34 8.87 13.90
C TYR A 50 8.04 9.02 12.40
N VAL A 51 6.77 9.19 12.06
CA VAL A 51 6.31 9.44 10.69
C VAL A 51 5.92 10.92 10.61
N PRO A 52 6.69 11.77 9.90
CA PRO A 52 6.32 13.16 9.69
C PRO A 52 5.14 13.26 8.73
N GLU A 53 4.48 14.41 8.74
CA GLU A 53 3.47 14.72 7.74
C GLU A 53 4.13 14.98 6.37
N PHE A 54 3.66 14.28 5.34
CA PHE A 54 4.12 14.38 3.96
C PHE A 54 3.22 15.34 3.17
N GLN A 55 3.45 16.64 3.34
CA GLN A 55 2.62 17.71 2.79
C GLN A 55 2.51 17.75 1.26
N ASN A 56 3.46 17.15 0.55
CA ASN A 56 3.53 17.18 -0.91
C ASN A 56 3.33 15.81 -1.56
N LEU A 57 3.25 14.74 -0.77
CA LEU A 57 3.24 13.39 -1.31
C LEU A 57 1.89 13.08 -1.96
N THR A 58 1.93 12.83 -3.27
CA THR A 58 0.75 12.51 -4.10
C THR A 58 0.76 11.06 -4.56
N HIS A 59 1.92 10.42 -4.55
CA HIS A 59 2.10 9.03 -4.97
C HIS A 59 2.96 8.28 -3.96
N ILE A 60 2.43 7.18 -3.42
CA ILE A 60 3.17 6.26 -2.57
C ILE A 60 3.13 4.82 -3.10
N GLU A 61 4.28 4.16 -3.04
CA GLU A 61 4.43 2.74 -3.38
C GLU A 61 5.04 1.99 -2.18
N PHE A 62 4.34 0.97 -1.71
CA PHE A 62 4.79 0.07 -0.65
C PHE A 62 5.22 -1.26 -1.27
N GLY A 63 6.52 -1.55 -1.24
CA GLY A 63 7.07 -2.83 -1.65
C GLY A 63 7.04 -3.82 -0.49
N TYR A 64 6.79 -5.10 -0.75
CA TYR A 64 6.85 -6.16 0.25
C TYR A 64 5.98 -5.85 1.49
N LEU A 65 4.67 -5.61 1.30
CA LEU A 65 3.71 -5.45 2.39
C LEU A 65 2.97 -6.77 2.63
N ASP A 66 2.83 -7.20 3.88
CA ASP A 66 2.02 -8.37 4.22
C ASP A 66 0.65 -7.89 4.72
N LEU A 67 -0.38 -7.96 3.86
CA LEU A 67 -1.74 -7.56 4.22
C LEU A 67 -2.48 -8.62 5.07
N GLU A 68 -1.96 -9.84 5.19
CA GLU A 68 -2.57 -10.85 6.06
C GLU A 68 -2.35 -10.46 7.53
N ARG A 69 -1.20 -9.85 7.83
CA ARG A 69 -0.88 -9.35 9.16
C ARG A 69 -1.65 -8.07 9.52
N ALA A 70 -2.50 -8.15 10.54
CA ALA A 70 -3.27 -7.02 11.06
C ALA A 70 -2.39 -5.83 11.47
N CYS A 71 -1.23 -6.09 12.07
CA CYS A 71 -0.29 -5.07 12.50
C CYS A 71 0.31 -4.28 11.33
N GLU A 72 0.54 -4.90 10.17
CA GLU A 72 1.06 -4.25 8.98
C GLU A 72 -0.01 -3.38 8.29
N ARG A 73 -1.24 -3.88 8.20
CA ARG A 73 -2.41 -3.08 7.77
C ARG A 73 -2.59 -1.82 8.60
N LEU A 74 -2.50 -1.96 9.93
CA LEU A 74 -2.59 -0.84 10.87
C LEU A 74 -1.50 0.21 10.66
N LYS A 75 -0.26 -0.23 10.49
CA LYS A 75 0.87 0.68 10.24
C LYS A 75 0.71 1.39 8.90
N LEU A 76 0.25 0.69 7.85
CA LEU A 76 -0.04 1.29 6.56
C LEU A 76 -1.05 2.44 6.71
N LEU A 77 -2.17 2.20 7.38
CA LEU A 77 -3.19 3.24 7.58
C LEU A 77 -2.65 4.43 8.38
N LYS A 78 -1.80 4.19 9.40
CA LYS A 78 -1.13 5.27 10.16
C LYS A 78 -0.21 6.12 9.29
N VAL A 79 0.56 5.49 8.38
CA VAL A 79 1.41 6.23 7.43
C VAL A 79 0.54 7.03 6.46
N LEU A 80 -0.52 6.44 5.92
CA LEU A 80 -1.44 7.14 5.02
C LEU A 80 -2.13 8.34 5.70
N GLU A 81 -2.45 8.25 7.00
CA GLU A 81 -2.96 9.39 7.78
C GLU A 81 -2.01 10.61 7.75
N GLN A 82 -0.70 10.38 7.62
CA GLN A 82 0.31 11.43 7.54
C GLN A 82 0.49 11.99 6.11
N CYS A 83 -0.29 11.54 5.13
CA CYS A 83 -0.10 11.89 3.72
C CYS A 83 -1.38 12.53 3.15
N PRO A 84 -1.68 13.80 3.49
CA PRO A 84 -2.99 14.42 3.23
C PRO A 84 -3.33 14.65 1.75
N LYS A 85 -2.38 14.49 0.81
CA LYS A 85 -2.58 14.75 -0.63
C LYS A 85 -2.40 13.51 -1.51
N ILE A 86 -2.41 12.30 -0.94
CA ILE A 86 -2.23 11.07 -1.71
C ILE A 86 -3.36 10.88 -2.71
N GLU A 87 -2.98 10.77 -3.98
CA GLU A 87 -3.88 10.46 -5.09
C GLU A 87 -3.65 9.03 -5.61
N ILE A 88 -2.43 8.50 -5.46
CA ILE A 88 -2.03 7.19 -5.99
C ILE A 88 -1.37 6.37 -4.87
N ALA A 89 -1.91 5.18 -4.63
CA ALA A 89 -1.31 4.18 -3.75
C ALA A 89 -1.07 2.88 -4.51
N VAL A 90 0.16 2.36 -4.44
CA VAL A 90 0.51 1.02 -4.94
C VAL A 90 0.99 0.19 -3.77
N ILE A 91 0.44 -1.01 -3.63
CA ILE A 91 0.78 -1.96 -2.58
C ILE A 91 1.22 -3.24 -3.26
N ASP A 92 2.50 -3.55 -3.14
CA ASP A 92 3.10 -4.78 -3.62
C ASP A 92 3.29 -5.75 -2.47
N GLN A 93 2.56 -6.86 -2.54
CA GLN A 93 2.43 -7.75 -1.41
C GLN A 93 3.58 -8.74 -1.33
N GLU A 94 4.10 -9.00 -0.13
CA GLU A 94 5.04 -10.09 0.12
C GLU A 94 4.25 -11.38 0.39
N LEU A 95 4.65 -12.46 -0.27
CA LEU A 95 4.10 -13.80 -0.04
C LEU A 95 4.82 -14.39 1.17
N CYS A 96 4.32 -14.13 2.38
CA CYS A 96 4.83 -14.78 3.58
C CYS A 96 4.17 -16.16 3.73
N ALA A 97 4.97 -17.19 4.05
CA ALA A 97 4.50 -18.56 4.27
C ALA A 97 4.14 -18.84 5.74
N ASP A 98 4.35 -17.86 6.62
CA ASP A 98 4.29 -18.03 8.06
C ASP A 98 2.90 -17.61 8.57
N ASP A 99 2.02 -18.61 8.66
CA ASP A 99 0.64 -18.60 9.16
C ASP A 99 0.57 -18.35 10.68
N GLU A 100 1.31 -17.36 11.20
CA GLU A 100 1.17 -16.95 12.61
C GLU A 100 -0.01 -15.99 12.76
N GLY A 101 -1.20 -16.61 12.81
CA GLY A 101 -2.35 -16.11 13.53
C GLY A 101 -3.07 -14.95 12.86
N ALA A 102 -4.19 -15.29 12.19
CA ALA A 102 -5.28 -14.35 11.98
C ALA A 102 -5.79 -13.84 13.34
N GLU A 103 -5.19 -12.76 13.85
CA GLU A 103 -5.87 -11.91 14.81
C GLU A 103 -7.13 -11.39 14.11
N ASP A 104 -8.28 -11.59 14.75
CA ASP A 104 -9.60 -11.19 14.28
C ASP A 104 -9.61 -9.66 14.08
N TRP A 105 -9.17 -9.21 12.91
CA TRP A 105 -9.06 -7.81 12.59
C TRP A 105 -10.41 -7.29 12.10
N SER A 106 -11.11 -6.55 12.95
CA SER A 106 -12.20 -5.69 12.48
C SER A 106 -11.60 -4.46 11.78
N TYR A 107 -11.92 -4.27 10.51
CA TYR A 107 -11.51 -3.05 9.79
C TYR A 107 -11.99 -1.80 10.55
N PRO A 108 -11.13 -0.75 10.64
CA PRO A 108 -11.51 0.45 11.35
C PRO A 108 -12.73 1.06 10.65
N GLN A 109 -13.70 1.54 11.43
CA GLN A 109 -14.95 2.11 10.90
C GLN A 109 -14.72 3.31 9.97
N SER A 110 -13.57 3.97 10.10
CA SER A 110 -13.15 5.09 9.27
C SER A 110 -11.78 4.83 8.66
N VAL A 111 -11.63 5.12 7.38
CA VAL A 111 -10.32 5.18 6.70
C VAL A 111 -9.67 6.56 6.89
N PRO A 112 -8.34 6.66 6.75
CA PRO A 112 -7.64 7.93 6.73
C PRO A 112 -8.26 8.97 5.77
N GLY A 113 -8.17 10.25 6.13
CA GLY A 113 -8.73 11.35 5.34
C GLY A 113 -8.24 11.37 3.89
N CYS A 114 -6.99 10.98 3.65
CA CYS A 114 -6.44 10.89 2.29
C CYS A 114 -7.10 9.77 1.45
N ILE A 115 -7.44 8.64 2.06
CA ILE A 115 -8.15 7.56 1.38
C ILE A 115 -9.57 8.01 1.04
N SER A 116 -10.27 8.60 2.01
CA SER A 116 -11.67 8.98 1.81
C SER A 116 -11.85 10.12 0.82
N LEU A 117 -10.97 11.13 0.83
CA LEU A 117 -11.17 12.38 0.10
C LEU A 117 -10.24 12.62 -1.09
N GLN A 118 -9.09 11.92 -1.20
CA GLN A 118 -8.04 12.28 -2.16
C GLN A 118 -7.63 11.13 -3.09
N LEU A 119 -7.73 9.88 -2.61
CA LEU A 119 -7.26 8.72 -3.35
C LEU A 119 -8.06 8.51 -4.64
N LYS A 120 -7.37 8.59 -5.78
CA LYS A 120 -7.93 8.39 -7.12
C LYS A 120 -7.58 7.03 -7.69
N LYS A 121 -6.40 6.49 -7.38
CA LYS A 121 -5.93 5.20 -7.90
C LYS A 121 -5.33 4.36 -6.80
N CYS A 122 -5.80 3.12 -6.70
CA CYS A 122 -5.23 2.11 -5.82
C CYS A 122 -4.83 0.88 -6.65
N ARG A 123 -3.64 0.35 -6.42
CA ARG A 123 -3.17 -0.88 -7.07
C ARG A 123 -2.66 -1.87 -6.03
N LEU A 124 -3.21 -3.09 -6.06
CA LEU A 124 -2.70 -4.24 -5.30
C LEU A 124 -1.98 -5.18 -6.28
N THR A 125 -0.73 -5.53 -5.99
CA THR A 125 0.04 -6.55 -6.73
C THR A 125 0.32 -7.76 -5.86
N ASN A 126 0.59 -8.90 -6.50
CA ASN A 126 0.71 -10.22 -5.87
C ASN A 126 -0.51 -10.63 -5.04
N TYR A 127 -1.70 -10.19 -5.45
CA TYR A 127 -2.96 -10.53 -4.76
C TYR A 127 -3.23 -12.05 -4.84
N VAL A 128 -3.45 -12.68 -3.69
CA VAL A 128 -3.68 -14.14 -3.59
C VAL A 128 -5.15 -14.49 -3.34
N GLY A 129 -5.99 -13.51 -3.03
CA GLY A 129 -7.42 -13.68 -2.80
C GLY A 129 -7.78 -14.13 -1.38
N SER A 130 -6.92 -13.85 -0.39
CA SER A 130 -7.25 -14.16 1.00
C SER A 130 -8.41 -13.26 1.49
N ASN A 131 -9.11 -13.72 2.54
CA ASN A 131 -10.22 -12.92 3.10
C ASN A 131 -9.72 -11.55 3.59
N ASP A 132 -8.52 -11.49 4.18
CA ASP A 132 -7.95 -10.23 4.67
C ASP A 132 -7.64 -9.23 3.56
N GLU A 133 -7.05 -9.70 2.46
CA GLU A 133 -6.80 -8.87 1.28
C GLU A 133 -8.12 -8.41 0.63
N PHE A 134 -9.12 -9.29 0.56
CA PHE A 134 -10.45 -8.94 0.05
C PHE A 134 -11.10 -7.86 0.90
N GLN A 135 -11.14 -8.02 2.22
CA GLN A 135 -11.71 -7.01 3.11
C GLN A 135 -10.92 -5.69 3.06
N PHE A 136 -9.60 -5.74 2.84
CA PHE A 136 -8.78 -4.54 2.63
C PHE A 136 -9.23 -3.78 1.39
N ALA A 137 -9.27 -4.48 0.26
CA ALA A 137 -9.71 -3.94 -1.02
C ALA A 137 -11.13 -3.36 -0.92
N ARG A 138 -12.04 -4.12 -0.30
CA ARG A 138 -13.43 -3.70 -0.06
C ARG A 138 -13.49 -2.43 0.78
N ASN A 139 -12.74 -2.35 1.88
CA ASN A 139 -12.75 -1.20 2.75
C ASN A 139 -12.29 0.08 2.03
N ILE A 140 -11.25 0.00 1.18
CA ILE A 140 -10.84 1.13 0.34
C ILE A 140 -11.96 1.50 -0.64
N MET A 141 -12.48 0.53 -1.40
CA MET A 141 -13.51 0.77 -2.41
C MET A 141 -14.77 1.41 -1.82
N GLN A 142 -15.19 1.00 -0.62
CA GLN A 142 -16.40 1.51 0.03
C GLN A 142 -16.24 2.93 0.60
N ASN A 143 -15.02 3.31 1.01
CA ASN A 143 -14.79 4.57 1.72
C ASN A 143 -14.11 5.65 0.88
N ALA A 144 -13.44 5.30 -0.22
CA ALA A 144 -12.73 6.24 -1.09
C ALA A 144 -13.67 6.89 -2.10
N SER A 145 -14.25 8.03 -1.72
CA SER A 145 -15.28 8.73 -2.51
C SER A 145 -14.81 9.25 -3.88
N HIS A 146 -13.50 9.43 -4.07
CA HIS A 146 -12.90 9.93 -5.32
C HIS A 146 -12.12 8.84 -6.09
N LEU A 147 -12.26 7.57 -5.69
CA LEU A 147 -11.55 6.47 -6.33
C LEU A 147 -12.04 6.27 -7.77
N GLN A 148 -11.13 6.48 -8.72
CA GLN A 148 -11.37 6.35 -10.15
C GLN A 148 -10.91 5.00 -10.69
N THR A 149 -9.96 4.34 -10.03
CA THR A 149 -9.41 3.07 -10.50
C THR A 149 -8.91 2.24 -9.33
N MET A 150 -9.44 1.03 -9.19
CA MET A 150 -8.87 -0.05 -8.39
C MET A 150 -8.26 -1.08 -9.35
N THR A 151 -6.97 -1.35 -9.22
CA THR A 151 -6.27 -2.36 -10.02
C THR A 151 -5.81 -3.49 -9.11
N ILE A 152 -6.19 -4.72 -9.45
CA ILE A 152 -5.79 -5.91 -8.70
C ILE A 152 -5.02 -6.80 -9.67
N CYS A 153 -3.76 -7.08 -9.35
CA CYS A 153 -2.90 -7.98 -10.11
C CYS A 153 -2.63 -9.21 -9.26
N THR A 154 -3.13 -10.36 -9.73
CA THR A 154 -2.92 -11.64 -9.04
C THR A 154 -1.51 -12.17 -9.23
N ASN A 155 -1.06 -13.01 -8.31
CA ASN A 155 0.17 -13.76 -8.48
C ASN A 155 0.04 -14.75 -9.66
N THR A 156 1.17 -14.99 -10.34
CA THR A 156 1.37 -16.01 -11.39
C THR A 156 1.00 -17.44 -10.98
N SER A 157 0.91 -17.75 -9.68
CA SER A 157 0.56 -19.09 -9.19
C SER A 157 -0.94 -19.41 -9.23
N SER A 158 -1.82 -18.40 -9.28
CA SER A 158 -3.28 -18.64 -9.28
C SER A 158 -3.75 -19.17 -10.64
N ASN A 159 -4.59 -20.20 -10.61
CA ASN A 159 -5.20 -20.74 -11.83
C ASN A 159 -6.39 -19.87 -12.30
N GLU A 160 -6.87 -20.11 -13.52
CA GLU A 160 -7.96 -19.33 -14.11
C GLU A 160 -9.30 -19.45 -13.37
N ALA A 161 -9.56 -20.55 -12.66
CA ALA A 161 -10.77 -20.70 -11.86
C ALA A 161 -10.71 -19.84 -10.58
N GLU A 162 -9.57 -19.84 -9.89
CA GLU A 162 -9.31 -19.00 -8.72
C GLU A 162 -9.42 -17.51 -9.08
N LYS A 163 -8.81 -17.10 -10.20
CA LYS A 163 -8.93 -15.72 -10.71
C LYS A 163 -10.39 -15.34 -10.95
N ARG A 164 -11.20 -16.23 -11.56
CA ARG A 164 -12.64 -15.97 -11.77
C ARG A 164 -13.39 -15.78 -10.46
N ILE A 165 -13.12 -16.62 -9.45
CA ILE A 165 -13.72 -16.49 -8.12
C ILE A 165 -13.36 -15.14 -7.49
N MET A 166 -12.08 -14.73 -7.57
CA MET A 166 -11.65 -13.42 -7.07
C MET A 166 -12.39 -12.27 -7.77
N ILE A 167 -12.52 -12.31 -9.10
CA ILE A 167 -13.31 -11.33 -9.86
C ILE A 167 -14.73 -11.24 -9.32
N GLU A 168 -15.39 -12.39 -9.19
CA GLU A 168 -16.78 -12.46 -8.77
C GLU A 168 -16.95 -11.84 -7.38
N ILE A 169 -16.12 -12.25 -6.42
CA ILE A 169 -16.10 -11.72 -5.05
C ILE A 169 -15.88 -10.21 -5.03
N ILE A 170 -14.90 -9.71 -5.78
CA ILE A 170 -14.58 -8.29 -5.84
C ILE A 170 -15.70 -7.49 -6.53
N SER A 171 -16.35 -8.04 -7.56
CA SER A 171 -17.47 -7.40 -8.27
C SER A 171 -18.70 -7.17 -7.38
N LEU A 172 -18.85 -7.93 -6.29
CA LEU A 172 -19.90 -7.70 -5.31
C LEU A 172 -19.75 -6.35 -4.58
N CYS A 173 -18.53 -5.79 -4.57
CA CYS A 173 -18.23 -4.52 -3.91
C CYS A 173 -18.52 -3.29 -4.79
N THR A 174 -18.76 -3.45 -6.09
CA THR A 174 -18.78 -2.34 -7.06
C THR A 174 -20.16 -1.82 -7.43
N ARG A 175 -21.24 -2.22 -6.73
CA ARG A 175 -22.61 -1.80 -7.09
C ARG A 175 -22.83 -0.28 -7.07
N ASP A 176 -21.95 0.49 -6.42
CA ASP A 176 -21.99 1.97 -6.36
C ASP A 176 -20.80 2.68 -7.04
N LEU A 177 -19.84 1.96 -7.65
CA LEU A 177 -18.63 2.55 -8.26
C LEU A 177 -18.69 2.43 -9.78
N GLN A 178 -19.10 3.52 -10.46
CA GLN A 178 -19.37 3.51 -11.91
C GLN A 178 -18.14 3.33 -12.83
N LEU A 179 -16.90 3.28 -12.33
CA LEU A 179 -15.72 3.08 -13.18
C LEU A 179 -14.64 2.29 -12.43
N VAL A 180 -14.80 0.97 -12.32
CA VAL A 180 -13.71 0.09 -11.85
C VAL A 180 -13.20 -0.74 -13.02
N ASN A 181 -12.10 -0.30 -13.63
CA ASN A 181 -11.36 -1.10 -14.59
C ASN A 181 -10.57 -2.19 -13.86
N PHE A 182 -11.17 -3.36 -13.65
CA PHE A 182 -10.45 -4.55 -13.22
C PHE A 182 -9.61 -5.09 -14.38
N HIS A 183 -8.32 -4.76 -14.39
CA HIS A 183 -7.35 -5.47 -15.21
C HIS A 183 -6.67 -6.53 -14.35
N LEU A 184 -7.21 -7.74 -14.34
CA LEU A 184 -6.45 -8.93 -13.95
C LEU A 184 -5.57 -9.31 -15.12
N ASN A 185 -4.48 -8.58 -15.29
CA ASN A 185 -3.49 -8.98 -16.26
C ASN A 185 -2.79 -10.23 -15.72
N SER A 186 -2.84 -11.33 -16.48
CA SER A 186 -1.69 -12.23 -16.52
C SER A 186 -0.51 -11.37 -16.92
N LEU A 187 0.49 -11.22 -16.06
CA LEU A 187 1.73 -10.50 -16.38
C LEU A 187 2.28 -11.04 -17.71
N ASP A 188 2.10 -10.29 -18.80
CA ASP A 188 3.07 -10.32 -19.88
C ASP A 188 4.29 -9.58 -19.35
N LEU A 189 5.31 -10.35 -18.96
CA LEU A 189 6.57 -9.86 -18.42
C LEU A 189 7.44 -9.13 -19.47
N SER A 190 6.87 -8.68 -20.59
CA SER A 190 7.60 -7.97 -21.64
C SER A 190 8.06 -6.55 -21.25
N GLY A 191 7.64 -6.02 -20.09
CA GLY A 191 7.97 -4.66 -19.64
C GLY A 191 8.89 -4.50 -18.41
N CYS A 192 9.28 -5.58 -17.73
CA CYS A 192 10.19 -5.50 -16.57
C CYS A 192 11.61 -5.93 -16.96
N LYS A 193 12.40 -4.97 -17.44
CA LYS A 193 13.87 -5.00 -17.42
C LYS A 193 14.39 -3.77 -16.71
#